data_AF-A0A5B7ZX63-F1
#
_entry.id   AF-A0A5B7ZX63-F1
#
_cell.length_a   1.000
_cell.length_b   1.000
_cell.length_c   1.000
_cell.angle_alpha   90.00
_cell.angle_beta   90.00
_cell.angle_gamma   90.00
#
_symmetry.space_group_name_H-M   'P 1'
#
loop_
_entity.id
_entity.type
_entity.pdbx_description
1 polymer ?
#
loop_
_entity_poly.entity_id
_entity_poly.type
_entity_poly.pdbx_seq_one_letter_code
_entity_poly.pdbx_strand_id
1 'polypeptide(L)'
;MLSSRFFRGILLVSGVATLLVGCTSAPDYTPKPKGYNRIDLPPHSYQQLAPGHPYTFQYSRYAKVLRDSSYLAQPHWINVYYPTLHANIQITYTDINRDKKVFNRMLESARKLTSKHEIKAIAIDESMLKTPSGMRVSVFELSGEVPSQFQFYTTDSTKHFFRGALYFPTATANDSLSPVIDYVKKDIVQLINTLKYK
;
A
#
# COMPACT_ATOMS: atom_id res chain seq x y z
N MET A 1 16.14 -19.22 -82.62
CA MET A 1 16.56 -17.90 -82.09
C MET A 1 15.37 -17.25 -81.40
N LEU A 2 15.09 -17.67 -80.16
CA LEU A 2 14.01 -17.10 -79.34
C LEU A 2 14.49 -17.08 -77.89
N SER A 3 14.21 -15.97 -77.20
CA SER A 3 14.20 -15.84 -75.73
C SER A 3 15.51 -15.63 -74.96
N SER A 4 16.40 -14.72 -75.39
CA SER A 4 17.38 -14.11 -74.43
C SER A 4 16.96 -12.73 -73.92
N ARG A 5 15.95 -12.09 -74.56
CA ARG A 5 15.45 -10.76 -74.15
C ARG A 5 14.28 -10.79 -73.18
N PHE A 6 13.55 -11.91 -73.09
CA PHE A 6 12.46 -12.09 -72.11
C PHE A 6 12.98 -12.34 -70.69
N PHE A 7 14.10 -13.04 -70.54
CA PHE A 7 14.64 -13.41 -69.22
C PHE A 7 15.23 -12.21 -68.45
N ARG A 8 15.78 -11.21 -69.16
CA ARG A 8 16.27 -9.96 -68.55
C ARG A 8 15.15 -9.06 -68.04
N GLY A 9 13.97 -9.09 -68.67
CA GLY A 9 12.80 -8.33 -68.21
C GLY A 9 12.20 -8.90 -66.92
N ILE A 10 12.14 -10.23 -66.80
CA ILE A 10 11.61 -10.92 -65.60
C ILE A 10 12.53 -10.71 -64.39
N LEU A 11 13.84 -10.70 -64.58
CA LEU A 11 14.82 -10.44 -63.50
C LEU A 11 14.77 -9.00 -62.97
N LEU A 12 14.48 -8.02 -63.84
CA LEU A 12 14.31 -6.61 -63.44
C LEU A 12 12.98 -6.36 -62.73
N VAL A 13 11.90 -7.07 -63.09
CA VAL A 13 10.60 -6.96 -62.40
C VAL A 13 10.63 -7.70 -61.05
N SER A 14 11.40 -8.79 -60.93
CA SER A 14 11.56 -9.52 -59.66
C SER A 14 12.45 -8.78 -58.64
N GLY A 15 13.43 -7.99 -59.09
CA GLY A 15 14.28 -7.16 -58.22
C GLY A 15 13.61 -5.90 -57.67
N VAL A 16 12.59 -5.36 -58.34
CA VAL A 16 11.83 -4.19 -57.87
C VAL A 16 10.69 -4.60 -56.90
N ALA A 17 10.17 -5.82 -57.04
CA ALA A 17 9.13 -6.35 -56.15
C ALA A 17 9.63 -6.73 -54.74
N THR A 18 10.95 -6.91 -54.55
CA THR A 18 11.55 -7.29 -53.25
C THR A 18 11.91 -6.11 -52.35
N LEU A 19 11.74 -4.87 -52.81
CA LEU A 19 12.03 -3.64 -52.03
C LEU A 19 10.82 -3.12 -51.22
N LEU A 20 9.65 -3.77 -51.30
CA LEU A 20 8.44 -3.34 -50.60
C LEU A 20 8.16 -4.10 -49.27
N VAL A 21 9.06 -4.99 -48.85
CA VAL A 21 8.97 -5.64 -47.52
C VAL A 21 9.80 -4.84 -46.50
N GLY A 22 9.52 -3.53 -46.42
CA GLY A 22 10.11 -2.63 -45.43
C GLY A 22 9.24 -2.60 -44.18
N CYS A 23 9.66 -3.34 -43.15
CA CYS A 23 9.31 -3.23 -41.73
C CYS A 23 8.02 -2.46 -41.40
N THR A 24 6.89 -3.17 -41.26
CA THR A 24 5.82 -2.72 -40.37
C THR A 24 6.24 -3.00 -38.92
N SER A 25 7.26 -2.32 -38.44
CA SER A 25 7.46 -2.18 -37.01
C SER A 25 6.28 -1.36 -36.51
N ALA A 26 5.26 -2.04 -35.99
CA ALA A 26 4.29 -1.41 -35.10
C ALA A 26 5.12 -0.58 -34.10
N PRO A 27 4.79 0.70 -33.89
CA PRO A 27 5.53 1.46 -32.89
C PRO A 27 5.44 0.67 -31.60
N ASP A 28 6.60 0.25 -31.06
CA ASP A 28 6.73 -0.22 -29.70
C ASP A 28 6.30 0.95 -28.82
N TYR A 29 4.99 1.07 -28.63
CA TYR A 29 4.37 2.09 -27.84
C TYR A 29 4.60 1.67 -26.39
N THR A 30 5.79 2.01 -25.87
CA THR A 30 6.03 2.00 -24.43
C THR A 30 5.19 3.14 -23.83
N PRO A 31 4.14 2.84 -23.04
CA PRO A 31 3.34 3.88 -22.42
C PRO A 31 4.24 4.78 -21.59
N LYS A 32 4.12 6.10 -21.74
CA LYS A 32 4.85 7.03 -20.87
C LYS A 32 4.49 6.73 -19.41
N PRO A 33 5.47 6.75 -18.48
CA PRO A 33 5.17 6.56 -17.07
C PRO A 33 4.14 7.60 -16.63
N LYS A 34 3.15 7.15 -15.85
CA LYS A 34 2.08 8.03 -15.34
C LYS A 34 2.74 9.18 -14.55
N GLY A 35 2.46 10.41 -14.94
CA GLY A 35 2.90 11.60 -14.21
C GLY A 35 1.97 11.88 -13.04
N TYR A 36 2.47 11.78 -11.82
CA TYR A 36 1.74 12.19 -10.62
C TYR A 36 1.96 13.69 -10.34
N ASN A 37 1.03 14.31 -9.61
CA ASN A 37 1.25 15.65 -9.09
C ASN A 37 2.56 15.67 -8.27
N ARG A 38 3.37 16.72 -8.44
CA ARG A 38 4.59 16.89 -7.64
C ARG A 38 4.19 17.18 -6.19
N ILE A 39 4.36 16.20 -5.32
CA ILE A 39 4.12 16.31 -3.88
C ILE A 39 5.48 16.40 -3.21
N ASP A 40 5.74 17.51 -2.51
CA ASP A 40 6.97 17.68 -1.73
C ASP A 40 6.87 16.84 -0.45
N LEU A 41 7.60 15.73 -0.44
CA LEU A 41 7.68 14.82 0.70
C LEU A 41 8.95 15.11 1.50
N PRO A 42 8.84 15.49 2.79
CA PRO A 42 10.02 15.78 3.60
C PRO A 42 10.82 14.49 3.87
N PRO A 43 12.11 14.58 4.22
CA PRO A 43 12.86 13.40 4.62
C PRO A 43 12.30 12.80 5.91
N HIS A 44 12.20 11.47 5.97
CA HIS A 44 11.70 10.75 7.12
C HIS A 44 12.45 11.13 8.41
N SER A 45 11.70 11.44 9.46
CA SER A 45 12.25 11.75 10.77
C SER A 45 11.26 11.34 11.85
N TYR A 46 11.76 10.74 12.93
CA TYR A 46 10.93 10.05 13.90
C TYR A 46 11.05 10.63 15.30
N GLN A 47 10.02 10.41 16.09
CA GLN A 47 9.96 10.72 17.52
C GLN A 47 9.20 9.62 18.28
N GLN A 48 9.48 9.50 19.57
CA GLN A 48 8.85 8.48 20.41
C GLN A 48 7.43 8.90 20.82
N LEU A 49 6.50 7.94 20.84
CA LEU A 49 5.17 8.13 21.43
C LEU A 49 5.28 8.51 22.92
N ALA A 50 4.54 9.54 23.32
CA ALA A 50 4.44 9.96 24.71
C ALA A 50 3.96 8.80 25.61
N PRO A 51 4.36 8.77 26.90
CA PRO A 51 3.90 7.77 27.84
C PRO A 51 2.39 7.87 28.09
N GLY A 52 1.77 6.81 28.65
CA GLY A 52 0.33 6.75 28.91
C GLY A 52 -0.43 5.68 28.13
N HIS A 53 0.26 4.89 27.30
CA HIS A 53 -0.31 3.76 26.56
C HIS A 53 0.35 2.43 26.96
N PRO A 54 -0.37 1.29 26.87
CA PRO A 54 0.15 -0.08 27.07
C PRO A 54 1.05 -0.54 25.92
N TYR A 55 1.43 0.38 25.04
CA TYR A 55 2.36 0.19 23.95
C TYR A 55 3.16 1.47 23.74
N THR A 56 4.25 1.38 23.00
CA THR A 56 5.02 2.53 22.54
C THR A 56 5.68 2.20 21.20
N PHE A 57 5.89 3.22 20.37
CA PHE A 57 6.52 3.11 19.06
C PHE A 57 7.07 4.48 18.66
N GLN A 58 7.88 4.50 17.60
CA GLN A 58 8.27 5.73 16.93
C GLN A 58 7.30 6.07 15.80
N TYR A 59 7.05 7.36 15.60
CA TYR A 59 6.20 7.87 14.53
C TYR A 59 6.81 9.15 13.94
N SER A 60 6.31 9.53 12.76
CA SER A 60 6.81 10.67 12.00
C SER A 60 6.68 11.98 12.78
N ARG A 61 7.72 12.82 12.75
CA ARG A 61 7.69 14.18 13.32
C ARG A 61 6.71 15.12 12.60
N TYR A 62 6.31 14.76 11.38
CA TYR A 62 5.33 15.50 10.58
C TYR A 62 3.89 15.06 10.88
N ALA A 63 3.69 14.08 11.76
CA ALA A 63 2.39 13.64 12.21
C ALA A 63 2.05 14.14 13.61
N LYS A 64 0.76 14.22 13.89
CA LYS A 64 0.17 14.54 15.20
C LYS A 64 -0.53 13.31 15.74
N VAL A 65 -0.30 13.02 17.02
CA VAL A 65 -1.06 11.98 17.73
C VAL A 65 -2.31 12.62 18.30
N LEU A 66 -3.47 12.16 17.83
CA LEU A 66 -4.78 12.59 18.27
C LEU A 66 -5.49 11.43 18.96
N ARG A 67 -6.28 11.72 19.99
CA ARG A 67 -7.18 10.70 20.55
C ARG A 67 -8.27 10.39 19.54
N ASP A 68 -8.71 9.13 19.46
CA ASP A 68 -9.89 8.80 18.68
C ASP A 68 -11.13 9.50 19.29
N SER A 69 -11.82 10.32 18.48
CA SER A 69 -12.96 11.11 18.89
C SER A 69 -14.31 10.44 18.60
N SER A 70 -14.30 9.20 18.09
CA SER A 70 -15.53 8.45 17.85
C SER A 70 -16.25 8.12 19.17
N TYR A 71 -17.57 8.06 19.12
CA TYR A 71 -18.39 7.69 20.29
C TYR A 71 -18.02 6.32 20.88
N LEU A 72 -17.52 5.41 20.04
CA LEU A 72 -17.09 4.06 20.42
C LEU A 72 -15.59 3.96 20.73
N ALA A 73 -14.88 5.09 20.80
CA ALA A 73 -13.44 5.11 21.04
C ALA A 73 -13.11 4.49 22.39
N GLN A 74 -12.31 3.43 22.37
CA GLN A 74 -11.82 2.80 23.60
C GLN A 74 -10.56 3.51 24.12
N PRO A 75 -10.21 3.29 25.40
CA PRO A 75 -8.93 3.74 25.93
C PRO A 75 -7.76 3.30 25.05
N HIS A 76 -6.78 4.19 24.88
CA HIS A 76 -5.58 3.96 24.08
C HIS A 76 -5.81 3.76 22.58
N TRP A 77 -6.97 4.13 22.05
CA TRP A 77 -7.14 4.33 20.61
C TRP A 77 -6.65 5.72 20.21
N ILE A 78 -5.81 5.77 19.18
CA ILE A 78 -5.18 6.99 18.72
C ILE A 78 -5.15 7.06 17.20
N ASN A 79 -5.03 8.26 16.68
CA ASN A 79 -4.85 8.58 15.28
C ASN A 79 -3.48 9.23 15.11
N VAL A 80 -2.62 8.65 14.27
CA VAL A 80 -1.38 9.29 13.82
C VAL A 80 -1.70 10.02 12.51
N TYR A 81 -2.03 11.30 12.65
CA TYR A 81 -2.56 12.13 11.58
C TYR A 81 -1.47 12.98 10.94
N TYR A 82 -1.35 12.94 9.61
CA TYR A 82 -0.44 13.76 8.82
C TYR A 82 -1.22 14.93 8.20
N PRO A 83 -1.11 16.15 8.74
CA PRO A 83 -1.95 17.27 8.29
C PRO A 83 -1.66 17.68 6.84
N THR A 84 -0.38 17.67 6.44
CA THR A 84 0.06 18.06 5.08
C THR A 84 -0.25 17.01 4.03
N LEU A 85 -0.29 15.74 4.43
CA LEU A 85 -0.52 14.61 3.53
C LEU A 85 -1.99 14.16 3.52
N HIS A 86 -2.81 14.75 4.39
CA HIS A 86 -4.18 14.33 4.66
C HIS A 86 -4.30 12.81 4.86
N ALA A 87 -3.32 12.20 5.53
CA ALA A 87 -3.28 10.78 5.80
C ALA A 87 -3.57 10.53 7.29
N ASN A 88 -4.29 9.47 7.61
CA ASN A 88 -4.58 9.09 8.98
C ASN A 88 -4.27 7.62 9.21
N ILE A 89 -3.36 7.32 10.13
CA ILE A 89 -3.17 5.95 10.62
C ILE A 89 -4.01 5.80 11.88
N GLN A 90 -5.13 5.09 11.77
CA GLN A 90 -5.95 4.75 12.92
C GLN A 90 -5.33 3.56 13.65
N ILE A 91 -5.02 3.74 14.92
CA ILE A 91 -4.50 2.71 15.81
C ILE A 91 -5.59 2.30 16.80
N THR A 92 -5.92 1.02 16.81
CA THR A 92 -6.80 0.42 17.82
C THR A 92 -6.02 -0.58 18.67
N TYR A 93 -6.34 -0.57 19.96
CA TYR A 93 -5.76 -1.45 20.95
C TYR A 93 -6.87 -2.13 21.75
N THR A 94 -6.74 -3.43 21.93
CA THR A 94 -7.64 -4.22 22.77
C THR A 94 -6.81 -5.05 23.74
N ASP A 95 -7.13 -4.96 25.02
CA ASP A 95 -6.63 -5.92 26.00
C ASP A 95 -7.46 -7.22 25.88
N ILE A 96 -6.83 -8.29 25.41
CA ILE A 96 -7.49 -9.59 25.22
C ILE A 96 -7.58 -10.38 26.53
N ASN A 97 -6.74 -10.08 27.52
CA ASN A 97 -6.68 -10.75 28.83
C ASN A 97 -6.87 -12.29 28.75
N ARG A 98 -6.19 -12.94 27.81
CA ARG A 98 -6.24 -14.40 27.52
C ARG A 98 -7.63 -14.94 27.15
N ASP A 99 -8.60 -14.09 26.84
CA ASP A 99 -9.92 -14.50 26.37
C ASP A 99 -9.86 -14.88 24.88
N LYS A 100 -9.92 -16.19 24.63
CA LYS A 100 -9.93 -16.76 23.27
C LYS A 100 -11.11 -16.27 22.41
N LYS A 101 -12.27 -15.98 23.00
CA LYS A 101 -13.43 -15.47 22.24
C LYS A 101 -13.18 -14.05 21.77
N VAL A 102 -12.61 -13.20 22.63
CA VAL A 102 -12.22 -11.82 22.26
C VAL A 102 -11.13 -11.87 21.19
N PHE A 103 -10.11 -12.71 21.38
CA PHE A 103 -9.05 -12.91 20.39
C PHE A 103 -9.60 -13.30 19.01
N ASN A 104 -10.42 -14.35 18.95
CA ASN A 104 -11.01 -14.82 17.69
C ASN A 104 -11.88 -13.72 17.05
N ARG A 105 -12.67 -12.99 17.84
CA ARG A 105 -13.48 -11.87 17.35
C ARG A 105 -12.61 -10.77 16.75
N MET A 106 -11.48 -10.42 17.39
CA MET A 106 -10.58 -9.39 16.89
C MET A 106 -9.88 -9.83 15.60
N LEU A 107 -9.45 -11.10 15.54
CA LEU A 107 -8.86 -11.70 14.35
C LEU A 107 -9.85 -11.73 13.17
N GLU A 108 -11.09 -12.17 13.42
CA GLU A 108 -12.16 -12.14 12.43
C GLU A 108 -12.49 -10.72 12.00
N SER A 109 -12.55 -9.76 12.93
CA SER A 109 -12.82 -8.36 12.60
C SER A 109 -11.71 -7.75 11.74
N ALA A 110 -10.45 -8.07 12.05
CA ALA A 110 -9.30 -7.64 11.26
C ALA A 110 -9.36 -8.18 9.82
N ARG A 111 -9.78 -9.45 9.64
CA ARG A 111 -9.94 -10.08 8.32
C ARG A 111 -11.22 -9.66 7.57
N LYS A 112 -12.32 -9.44 8.29
CA LYS A 112 -13.61 -9.06 7.72
C LYS A 112 -13.61 -7.64 7.19
N LEU A 113 -12.81 -6.75 7.78
CA LEU A 113 -12.58 -5.40 7.24
C LEU A 113 -11.81 -5.46 5.91
N THR A 114 -10.89 -6.41 5.74
CA THR A 114 -10.27 -6.68 4.44
C THR A 114 -11.31 -7.17 3.44
N SER A 115 -12.20 -8.08 3.86
CA SER A 115 -13.21 -8.67 2.96
C SER A 115 -14.36 -7.72 2.58
N LYS A 116 -14.86 -6.86 3.48
CA LYS A 116 -15.95 -5.91 3.13
C LYS A 116 -15.55 -4.82 2.12
N HIS A 117 -14.25 -4.59 1.93
CA HIS A 117 -13.74 -3.68 0.89
C HIS A 117 -13.43 -4.40 -0.43
N GLU A 118 -13.64 -5.72 -0.52
CA GLU A 118 -13.46 -6.54 -1.74
C GLU A 118 -14.30 -6.04 -2.92
N ILE A 119 -15.45 -5.40 -2.68
CA ILE A 119 -16.34 -4.95 -3.77
C ILE A 119 -15.65 -3.87 -4.65
N LYS A 120 -14.68 -3.13 -4.11
CA LYS A 120 -13.90 -2.11 -4.85
C LYS A 120 -12.40 -2.40 -4.93
N ALA A 121 -11.90 -3.37 -4.18
CA ALA A 121 -10.50 -3.75 -4.24
C ALA A 121 -10.25 -4.57 -5.50
N ILE A 122 -9.21 -4.21 -6.26
CA ILE A 122 -8.77 -4.98 -7.42
C ILE A 122 -7.97 -6.21 -6.95
N ALA A 123 -7.22 -6.08 -5.86
CA ALA A 123 -6.42 -7.14 -5.27
C ALA A 123 -6.20 -6.91 -3.77
N ILE A 124 -5.98 -8.01 -3.04
CA ILE A 124 -5.57 -8.04 -1.64
C ILE A 124 -4.32 -8.90 -1.55
N ASP A 125 -3.24 -8.34 -1.02
CA ASP A 125 -2.00 -9.06 -0.69
C ASP A 125 -1.89 -9.21 0.83
N GLU A 126 -1.85 -10.45 1.32
CA GLU A 126 -1.65 -10.77 2.73
C GLU A 126 -0.23 -11.31 2.92
N SER A 127 0.52 -10.65 3.80
CA SER A 127 1.88 -11.08 4.14
C SER A 127 2.09 -11.06 5.65
N MET A 128 3.12 -11.80 6.09
CA MET A 128 3.53 -11.81 7.48
C MET A 128 4.94 -11.28 7.61
N LEU A 129 5.09 -10.20 8.36
CA LEU A 129 6.37 -9.58 8.67
C LEU A 129 6.86 -10.03 10.04
N LYS A 130 8.18 -10.12 10.18
CA LYS A 130 8.85 -10.30 11.47
C LYS A 130 9.68 -9.05 11.77
N THR A 131 9.36 -8.39 12.86
CA THR A 131 10.09 -7.19 13.31
C THR A 131 11.46 -7.57 13.88
N PRO A 132 12.40 -6.61 14.02
CA PRO A 132 13.68 -6.83 14.71
C PRO A 132 13.52 -7.33 16.15
N SER A 133 12.42 -7.01 16.83
CA SER A 133 12.11 -7.52 18.18
C SER A 133 11.56 -8.95 18.18
N GLY A 134 11.38 -9.56 17.01
CA GLY A 134 10.85 -10.92 16.85
C GLY A 134 9.32 -11.00 16.79
N MET A 135 8.61 -9.87 16.92
CA MET A 135 7.15 -9.80 16.83
C MET A 135 6.67 -10.14 15.42
N ARG A 136 5.63 -10.99 15.32
CA ARG A 136 4.96 -11.32 14.06
C ARG A 136 3.83 -10.33 13.80
N VAL A 137 3.75 -9.84 12.57
CA VAL A 137 2.78 -8.82 12.16
C VAL A 137 2.13 -9.27 10.87
N SER A 138 0.81 -9.41 10.87
CA SER A 138 0.05 -9.66 9.66
C SER A 138 -0.22 -8.33 8.98
N VAL A 139 0.13 -8.23 7.70
CA VAL A 139 -0.03 -7.03 6.86
C VAL A 139 -0.96 -7.36 5.70
N PHE A 140 -1.82 -6.40 5.37
CA PHE A 140 -2.76 -6.49 4.26
C PHE A 140 -2.60 -5.23 3.41
N GLU A 141 -2.25 -5.42 2.15
CA GLU A 141 -2.21 -4.35 1.16
C GLU A 141 -3.36 -4.50 0.18
N LEU A 142 -4.15 -3.44 0.04
CA LEU A 142 -5.32 -3.43 -0.83
C LEU A 142 -5.08 -2.44 -1.97
N SER A 143 -5.31 -2.90 -3.20
CA SER A 143 -5.22 -2.08 -4.41
C SER A 143 -6.62 -1.75 -4.96
N GLY A 144 -6.77 -0.67 -5.71
CA GLY A 144 -8.07 -0.20 -6.21
C GLY A 144 -8.76 0.78 -5.25
N GLU A 145 -9.97 1.23 -5.59
CA GLU A 145 -10.75 2.30 -4.92
C GLU A 145 -11.27 1.93 -3.52
N VAL A 146 -10.33 1.63 -2.63
CA VAL A 146 -10.59 1.24 -1.24
C VAL A 146 -10.28 2.38 -0.27
N PRO A 147 -11.03 2.46 0.84
CA PRO A 147 -10.82 3.52 1.83
C PRO A 147 -9.52 3.37 2.64
N SER A 148 -8.93 2.16 2.67
CA SER A 148 -7.67 1.89 3.36
C SER A 148 -6.83 0.90 2.58
N GLN A 149 -5.69 1.37 2.08
CA GLN A 149 -4.79 0.57 1.24
C GLN A 149 -3.74 -0.23 2.02
N PHE A 150 -3.48 0.11 3.28
CA PHE A 150 -2.51 -0.61 4.10
C PHE A 150 -3.09 -0.83 5.50
N GLN A 151 -3.13 -2.09 5.93
CA GLN A 151 -3.62 -2.48 7.25
C GLN A 151 -2.67 -3.49 7.86
N PHE A 152 -2.60 -3.53 9.19
CA PHE A 152 -1.84 -4.54 9.88
C PHE A 152 -2.43 -4.84 11.26
N TYR A 153 -2.14 -6.02 11.78
CA TYR A 153 -2.33 -6.32 13.20
C TYR A 153 -1.21 -7.18 13.75
N THR A 154 -1.03 -7.09 15.06
CA THR A 154 -0.09 -7.91 15.81
C THR A 154 -0.59 -8.13 17.23
N THR A 155 -0.09 -9.21 17.85
CA THR A 155 -0.52 -9.66 19.17
C THR A 155 0.57 -10.49 19.82
N ASP A 156 0.62 -10.45 21.14
CA ASP A 156 1.43 -11.37 21.96
C ASP A 156 0.66 -12.67 22.29
N SER A 157 -0.53 -12.87 21.71
CA SER A 157 -1.49 -13.95 21.97
C SER A 157 -2.12 -13.98 23.37
N THR A 158 -1.66 -13.15 24.32
CA THR A 158 -2.08 -13.26 25.73
C THR A 158 -2.74 -12.01 26.28
N LYS A 159 -2.31 -10.81 25.87
CA LYS A 159 -2.77 -9.55 26.47
C LYS A 159 -2.97 -8.46 25.43
N HIS A 160 -2.07 -8.32 24.47
CA HIS A 160 -2.09 -7.20 23.56
C HIS A 160 -2.64 -7.62 22.20
N PHE A 161 -3.68 -6.93 21.73
CA PHE A 161 -4.08 -6.95 20.32
C PHE A 161 -3.98 -5.52 19.78
N PHE A 162 -3.07 -5.30 18.83
CA PHE A 162 -2.77 -3.98 18.27
C PHE A 162 -3.01 -4.00 16.78
N ARG A 163 -3.79 -3.04 16.27
CA ARG A 163 -4.13 -2.93 14.85
C ARG A 163 -3.89 -1.51 14.36
N GLY A 164 -3.41 -1.40 13.12
CA GLY A 164 -3.31 -0.13 12.40
C GLY A 164 -3.97 -0.22 11.03
N ALA A 165 -4.57 0.89 10.59
CA ALA A 165 -5.12 1.03 9.25
C ALA A 165 -4.88 2.45 8.71
N LEU A 166 -4.37 2.55 7.49
CA LEU A 166 -4.07 3.79 6.80
C LEU A 166 -5.29 4.26 5.98
N TYR A 167 -5.87 5.38 6.37
CA TYR A 167 -7.00 6.01 5.69
C TYR A 167 -6.61 7.33 5.04
N PHE A 168 -7.25 7.61 3.91
CA PHE A 168 -7.24 8.92 3.26
C PHE A 168 -8.69 9.45 3.20
N PRO A 169 -8.97 10.69 3.65
CA PRO A 169 -10.31 11.28 3.59
C PRO A 169 -10.87 11.37 2.16
N THR A 170 -9.99 11.56 1.16
CA THR A 170 -10.38 11.73 -0.24
C THR A 170 -10.18 10.42 -1.00
N ALA A 171 -11.15 9.51 -0.88
CA ALA A 171 -11.09 8.15 -1.42
C ALA A 171 -11.28 8.02 -2.95
N THR A 172 -11.23 9.12 -3.72
CA THR A 172 -11.74 9.14 -5.12
C THR A 172 -10.67 9.28 -6.21
N ALA A 173 -9.39 9.39 -5.88
CA ALA A 173 -8.33 9.49 -6.89
C ALA A 173 -7.04 8.77 -6.46
N ASN A 174 -7.12 7.45 -6.31
CA ASN A 174 -5.99 6.60 -5.88
C ASN A 174 -4.70 6.82 -6.67
N ASP A 175 -4.80 7.02 -7.99
CA ASP A 175 -3.62 7.17 -8.82
C ASP A 175 -2.82 8.41 -8.38
N SER A 176 -3.42 9.50 -7.91
CA SER A 176 -2.65 10.69 -7.50
C SER A 176 -1.94 10.57 -6.14
N LEU A 177 -2.29 9.56 -5.32
CA LEU A 177 -1.81 9.46 -3.94
C LEU A 177 -0.66 8.48 -3.75
N SER A 178 -0.29 7.68 -4.77
CA SER A 178 0.73 6.62 -4.63
C SER A 178 2.02 7.08 -3.93
N PRO A 179 2.62 8.26 -4.28
CA PRO A 179 3.82 8.73 -3.58
C PRO A 179 3.61 8.97 -2.07
N VAL A 180 2.41 9.44 -1.69
CA VAL A 180 2.05 9.68 -0.29
C VAL A 180 1.81 8.37 0.45
N ILE A 181 1.13 7.43 -0.20
CA ILE A 181 0.90 6.09 0.34
C ILE A 181 2.23 5.42 0.64
N ASP A 182 3.16 5.40 -0.32
CA ASP A 182 4.47 4.77 -0.15
C ASP A 182 5.31 5.46 0.92
N TYR A 183 5.21 6.79 1.01
CA TYR A 183 5.84 7.57 2.08
C TYR A 183 5.31 7.15 3.46
N VAL A 184 3.98 7.15 3.65
CA VAL A 184 3.38 6.81 4.94
C VAL A 184 3.55 5.32 5.27
N LYS A 185 3.58 4.43 4.27
CA LYS A 185 3.92 3.00 4.46
C LYS A 185 5.31 2.83 5.09
N LYS A 186 6.33 3.58 4.64
CA LYS A 186 7.66 3.55 5.27
C LYS A 186 7.60 3.99 6.74
N ASP A 187 6.82 5.01 7.05
CA ASP A 187 6.62 5.46 8.43
C ASP A 187 5.86 4.42 9.28
N ILE A 188 4.90 3.68 8.70
CA ILE A 188 4.23 2.56 9.35
C ILE A 188 5.19 1.40 9.61
N VAL A 189 6.09 1.08 8.67
CA VAL A 189 7.11 0.05 8.88
C VAL A 189 8.03 0.42 10.03
N GLN A 190 8.45 1.69 10.15
CA GLN A 190 9.21 2.15 11.30
C GLN A 190 8.42 2.03 12.61
N LEU A 191 7.14 2.42 12.60
CA LEU A 191 6.24 2.25 13.75
C LEU A 191 6.19 0.79 14.19
N ILE A 192 5.97 -0.13 13.25
CA ILE A 192 5.91 -1.56 13.50
C ILE A 192 7.25 -2.09 14.05
N ASN A 193 8.37 -1.71 13.44
CA ASN A 193 9.70 -2.16 13.85
C ASN A 193 10.10 -1.69 15.25
N THR A 194 9.56 -0.55 15.69
CA THR A 194 9.83 0.05 17.00
C THR A 194 8.73 -0.21 18.02
N LEU A 195 7.68 -0.94 17.63
CA LEU A 195 6.57 -1.30 18.51
C LEU A 195 7.04 -2.18 19.66
N LYS A 196 6.71 -1.74 20.87
CA LYS A 196 6.90 -2.52 22.11
C LYS A 196 5.63 -2.45 22.94
N TYR A 197 5.20 -3.60 23.45
CA TYR A 197 4.15 -3.68 24.47
C TYR A 197 4.71 -3.42 25.86
N LYS A 198 3.84 -3.02 26.80
CA LYS A 198 4.18 -2.74 28.21
C LYS A 198 3.36 -3.60 29.17
#